data_AF-A0A503WEJ5-F1
#
_entry.id   AF-A0A503WEJ5-F1
#
_cell.length_a   1.000
_cell.length_b   1.000
_cell.length_c   1.000
_cell.angle_alpha   90.00
_cell.angle_beta   90.00
_cell.angle_gamma   90.00
#
_symmetry.space_group_name_H-M   'P 1'
#
loop_
_entity.id
_entity.type
_entity.pdbx_description
1 polymer ?
#
loop_
_entity_poly.entity_id
_entity_poly.type
_entity_poly.pdbx_seq_one_letter_code
_entity_poly.pdbx_strand_id
1 'polypeptide(L)'
;MKGSYFGCSAAVVLDALKDIGFNALALSNNHAFDLGPLGVLSTLEEAAERGFHHADIGVDAEDARRPGMKTYGARKVALVSREPR
;
A
#
# COMPACT_ATOMS: atom_id res chain seq x y z
N MET A 1 -24.70 4.84 16.03
CA MET A 1 -24.46 5.99 15.13
C MET A 1 -25.04 5.63 13.78
N LYS A 2 -25.93 6.43 13.18
CA LYS A 2 -26.41 6.14 11.81
C LYS A 2 -25.21 6.30 10.84
N GLY A 3 -24.89 5.25 10.08
CA GLY A 3 -24.10 5.35 8.85
C GLY A 3 -22.57 5.15 8.93
N SER A 4 -22.03 4.37 9.85
CA SER A 4 -20.63 3.91 9.70
C SER A 4 -20.57 2.68 8.79
N TYR A 5 -20.15 2.85 7.54
CA TYR A 5 -19.76 1.74 6.66
C TYR A 5 -18.25 1.54 6.81
N PHE A 6 -17.86 0.48 7.50
CA PHE A 6 -16.48 0.03 7.53
C PHE A 6 -16.35 -1.05 6.45
N GLY A 7 -15.73 -0.69 5.33
CA GLY A 7 -15.59 -1.58 4.19
C GLY A 7 -14.13 -1.72 3.82
N CYS A 8 -13.62 -2.95 3.87
CA CYS A 8 -12.39 -3.31 3.21
C CYS A 8 -12.75 -4.17 1.99
N SER A 9 -12.24 -3.82 0.81
CA SER A 9 -12.44 -4.63 -0.39
C SER A 9 -11.70 -5.96 -0.25
N ALA A 10 -12.21 -7.01 -0.87
CA ALA A 10 -11.44 -8.25 -1.02
C ALA A 10 -10.12 -7.97 -1.77
N ALA A 11 -9.04 -8.66 -1.38
CA ALA A 11 -7.70 -8.42 -1.92
C ALA A 11 -7.60 -8.63 -3.45
N VAL A 12 -8.52 -9.41 -4.04
CA VAL A 12 -8.66 -9.60 -5.51
C VAL A 12 -8.78 -8.28 -6.29
N VAL A 13 -9.21 -7.18 -5.65
CA VAL A 13 -9.23 -5.85 -6.30
C VAL A 13 -7.83 -5.40 -6.74
N LEU A 14 -6.78 -5.86 -6.07
CA LEU A 14 -5.40 -5.59 -6.47
C LEU A 14 -5.05 -6.21 -7.83
N ASP A 15 -5.70 -7.31 -8.23
CA ASP A 15 -5.49 -7.95 -9.53
C ASP A 15 -6.02 -7.05 -10.65
N ALA A 16 -7.17 -6.41 -10.45
CA ALA A 16 -7.70 -5.44 -11.40
C ALA A 16 -6.74 -4.25 -11.59
N LEU A 17 -6.09 -3.78 -10.52
CA LEU A 17 -5.06 -2.74 -10.63
C LEU A 17 -3.84 -3.20 -11.43
N LYS A 18 -3.45 -4.48 -11.31
CA LYS A 18 -2.41 -5.06 -12.16
C LYS A 18 -2.83 -5.13 -13.62
N ASP A 19 -4.04 -5.58 -13.89
CA ASP A 19 -4.57 -5.70 -15.25
C ASP A 19 -4.66 -4.34 -15.95
N ILE A 20 -4.95 -3.26 -15.21
CA ILE A 20 -4.92 -1.88 -15.70
C ILE A 20 -3.48 -1.41 -16.02
N GLY A 21 -2.46 -2.04 -15.43
CA GLY A 21 -1.05 -1.74 -15.64
C GLY A 21 -0.39 -0.94 -14.52
N PHE A 22 -1.00 -0.85 -13.33
CA PHE A 22 -0.35 -0.25 -12.18
C PHE A 22 0.79 -1.13 -11.64
N ASN A 23 1.94 -0.51 -11.38
CA ASN A 23 3.13 -1.21 -10.90
C ASN A 23 3.51 -0.82 -9.47
N ALA A 24 2.98 0.29 -8.97
CA ALA A 24 3.28 0.80 -7.64
C ALA A 24 2.03 1.45 -7.01
N LEU A 25 1.93 1.38 -5.68
CA LEU A 25 0.81 1.87 -4.88
C LEU A 25 1.33 2.78 -3.76
N ALA A 26 0.82 4.00 -3.65
CA ALA A 26 0.94 4.77 -2.42
C ALA A 26 -0.16 4.28 -1.48
N LEU A 27 0.20 3.53 -0.44
CA LEU A 27 -0.79 2.96 0.48
C LEU A 27 -1.21 4.02 1.48
N SER A 28 -2.52 4.19 1.71
CA SER A 28 -3.02 5.27 2.57
C SER A 28 -2.62 5.04 4.02
N ASN A 29 -1.84 5.96 4.62
CA ASN A 29 -1.35 5.80 5.99
C ASN A 29 -2.38 6.23 7.05
N ASN A 30 -3.31 7.12 6.70
CA ASN A 30 -4.42 7.56 7.57
C ASN A 30 -5.43 6.46 7.92
N HIS A 31 -5.64 5.49 7.03
CA HIS A 31 -6.59 4.39 7.17
C HIS A 31 -5.89 3.02 7.25
N ALA A 32 -4.56 2.99 7.30
CA ALA A 32 -3.80 1.74 7.37
C ALA A 32 -4.22 0.86 8.58
N PHE A 33 -4.60 1.51 9.68
CA PHE A 33 -4.95 0.85 10.94
C PHE A 33 -6.46 0.65 11.14
N ASP A 34 -7.28 0.87 10.11
CA ASP A 34 -8.72 0.63 10.17
C ASP A 34 -9.03 -0.81 10.62
N LEU A 35 -8.27 -1.79 10.11
CA LEU A 35 -8.32 -3.21 10.49
C LEU A 35 -7.31 -3.59 11.58
N GLY A 36 -6.72 -2.59 12.26
CA GLY A 36 -5.64 -2.77 13.22
C GLY A 36 -4.31 -3.23 12.61
N PRO A 37 -3.31 -3.55 13.44
CA PRO A 37 -1.96 -3.88 12.97
C PRO A 37 -1.90 -5.08 12.02
N LEU A 38 -2.74 -6.10 12.24
CA LEU A 38 -2.81 -7.27 11.34
C LEU A 38 -3.35 -6.89 9.96
N GLY A 39 -4.22 -5.88 9.87
CA GLY A 39 -4.68 -5.33 8.59
C GLY A 39 -3.57 -4.65 7.80
N VAL A 40 -2.67 -3.93 8.48
CA VAL A 40 -1.46 -3.35 7.87
C VAL A 40 -0.59 -4.46 7.28
N LEU A 41 -0.30 -5.49 8.07
CA LEU A 41 0.54 -6.62 7.65
C LEU A 41 -0.09 -7.38 6.48
N SER A 42 -1.38 -7.66 6.53
CA SER A 42 -2.11 -8.31 5.44
C SER A 42 -2.10 -7.46 4.17
N THR A 43 -2.26 -6.12 4.27
CA THR A 43 -2.17 -5.23 3.11
C THR A 43 -0.78 -5.25 2.48
N LEU A 44 0.28 -5.25 3.30
CA LEU A 44 1.66 -5.37 2.85
C LEU A 44 1.91 -6.70 2.13
N GLU A 45 1.41 -7.80 2.70
CA GLU A 45 1.53 -9.15 2.14
C GLU A 45 0.84 -9.24 0.77
N GLU A 46 -0.44 -8.85 0.67
CA GLU A 46 -1.21 -8.92 -0.57
C GLU A 46 -0.63 -8.03 -1.69
N ALA A 47 -0.06 -6.87 -1.33
CA ALA A 47 0.64 -6.00 -2.27
C ALA A 47 1.97 -6.61 -2.75
N ALA A 48 2.74 -7.21 -1.83
CA ALA A 48 4.02 -7.85 -2.12
C ALA A 48 3.85 -9.11 -2.98
N GLU A 49 2.87 -9.96 -2.68
CA GLU A 49 2.56 -11.18 -3.43
C GLU A 49 2.24 -10.88 -4.91
N ARG A 50 1.55 -9.77 -5.17
CA ARG A 50 1.27 -9.30 -6.54
C ARG A 50 2.43 -8.52 -7.14
N GLY A 51 3.50 -8.26 -6.41
CA GLY A 51 4.66 -7.52 -6.88
C GLY A 51 4.36 -6.04 -7.13
N PHE A 52 3.51 -5.42 -6.32
CA PHE A 52 3.42 -3.96 -6.25
C PHE A 52 4.60 -3.40 -5.48
N HIS A 53 5.20 -2.32 -5.98
CA HIS A 53 6.04 -1.49 -5.13
C HIS A 53 5.14 -0.59 -4.31
N HIS A 54 5.38 -0.51 -3.02
CA HIS A 54 4.56 0.33 -2.16
C HIS A 54 5.41 1.27 -1.31
N ALA A 55 4.76 2.28 -0.77
CA ALA A 55 5.32 3.22 0.19
C ALA A 55 4.23 3.61 1.19
N ASP A 56 4.63 4.36 2.24
CA ASP A 56 3.78 5.09 3.19
C ASP A 56 3.20 4.25 4.36
N ILE A 57 3.14 2.92 4.22
CA ILE A 57 2.92 1.99 5.34
C ILE A 57 4.07 0.96 5.40
N GLY A 58 4.29 0.35 6.56
CA GLY A 58 5.36 -0.61 6.78
C GLY A 58 5.16 -1.43 8.05
N VAL A 59 6.01 -2.44 8.25
CA VAL A 59 5.96 -3.33 9.43
C VAL A 59 6.28 -2.59 10.73
N ASP A 60 6.99 -1.49 10.61
CA ASP A 60 7.29 -0.54 11.68
C ASP A 60 7.41 0.89 11.11
N ALA A 61 7.65 1.85 11.99
CA ALA A 61 7.74 3.25 11.62
C ALA A 61 8.98 3.58 10.77
N GLU A 62 10.07 2.81 10.86
CA GLU A 62 11.24 3.00 10.00
C GLU A 62 10.93 2.53 8.58
N ASP A 63 10.37 1.34 8.45
CA ASP A 63 9.94 0.76 7.17
C ASP A 63 8.92 1.65 6.46
N ALA A 64 7.90 2.12 7.18
CA ALA A 64 6.88 3.03 6.65
C ALA A 64 7.44 4.36 6.11
N ARG A 65 8.60 4.82 6.62
CA ARG A 65 9.27 6.04 6.15
C ARG A 65 10.13 5.83 4.90
N ARG A 66 10.39 4.59 4.50
CA ARG A 66 11.23 4.29 3.34
C ARG A 66 10.45 4.55 2.05
N PRO A 67 11.07 5.16 1.04
CA PRO A 67 10.47 5.23 -0.28
C PRO A 67 10.38 3.84 -0.90
N GLY A 68 9.31 3.59 -1.65
CA GLY A 68 9.18 2.39 -2.47
C GLY A 68 10.14 2.45 -3.65
N MET A 69 11.23 1.68 -3.63
CA MET A 69 12.24 1.71 -4.68
C MET A 69 12.01 0.59 -5.71
N LYS A 70 12.06 0.92 -7.01
CA LYS A 70 12.16 -0.07 -8.10
C LYS A 70 13.10 0.38 -9.20
N THR A 71 13.77 -0.56 -9.84
CA THR A 71 14.46 -0.36 -11.11
C THR A 71 13.57 -0.80 -12.27
N TYR A 72 13.34 0.10 -13.23
CA TYR A 72 12.67 -0.18 -14.50
C TYR A 72 13.70 0.00 -15.64
N GLY A 73 14.21 -1.10 -16.18
CA GLY A 73 15.32 -1.08 -17.15
C GLY A 73 16.57 -0.44 -16.53
N ALA A 74 17.08 0.62 -17.14
CA ALA A 74 18.23 1.37 -16.62
C ALA A 74 17.86 2.47 -15.60
N ARG A 75 16.56 2.68 -15.32
CA ARG A 75 16.09 3.78 -14.47
C ARG A 75 15.73 3.29 -13.09
N LYS A 76 16.25 3.96 -12.05
CA LYS A 76 15.82 3.77 -10.67
C LYS A 76 14.72 4.77 -10.34
N VAL A 77 13.60 4.30 -9.82
CA VAL A 77 12.42 5.10 -9.47
C VAL A 77 12.15 4.93 -7.98
N ALA A 78 11.85 6.04 -7.32
CA ALA A 78 11.43 6.10 -5.92
C ALA A 78 9.97 6.57 -5.86
N LEU A 79 9.11 5.80 -5.22
CA LEU A 79 7.77 6.25 -4.84
C LEU A 79 7.85 6.85 -3.44
N VAL A 80 7.48 8.13 -3.33
CA VAL A 80 7.33 8.83 -2.06
C VAL A 80 5.87 9.24 -1.97
N SER A 81 5.24 8.90 -0.86
CA SER A 81 3.94 9.44 -0.46
C SER A 81 4.09 9.99 0.94
N ARG A 82 3.39 11.09 1.21
CA ARG A 82 3.36 11.74 2.51
C ARG A 82 2.03 12.44 2.64
N GLU A 83 1.26 12.03 3.63
CA GLU A 83 0.15 12.84 4.11
C GLU A 83 0.72 14.01 4.95
N PRO A 84 0.30 15.27 4.70
CA PRO A 84 0.67 16.38 5.56
C PRO A 84 0.10 16.16 6.96
N ARG A 85 0.96 16.36 7.97
CA ARG A 85 0.56 16.32 9.39
C ARG A 85 -0.19 17.58 9.79
#